data_AF-A0A7R9WHV1-F1
#
_entry.id   AF-A0A7R9WHV1-F1
#
_cell.length_a   1.000
_cell.length_b   1.000
_cell.length_c   1.000
_cell.angle_alpha   90.00
_cell.angle_beta   90.00
_cell.angle_gamma   90.00
#
_symmetry.space_group_name_H-M   'P 1'
#
loop_
_entity.id
_entity.type
_entity.pdbx_description
1 polymer ?
#
loop_
_entity_poly.entity_id
_entity_poly.type
_entity_poly.pdbx_seq_one_letter_code
_entity_poly.pdbx_strand_id
1 'polypeptide(L)'
;QARVEADPILSLFEFDNDNRPVASASIGQVYRARIRRGPQLEAAIGKEEAAKWGGKTVAVKVQRPDALASASLDMYLIRRAAMWLSMFRGGDLPAIADQFGMQLFGEL
;
A
#
# COMPACT_ATOMS: atom_id res chain seq x y z
N GLN A 1 15.03 5.87 10.95
CA GLN A 1 16.17 4.91 10.98
C GLN A 1 16.03 3.92 12.14
N ALA A 2 16.06 4.33 13.42
CA ALA A 2 15.98 3.38 14.55
C ALA A 2 14.76 2.42 14.53
N ARG A 3 13.58 2.89 14.07
CA ARG A 3 12.38 2.04 13.94
C ARG A 3 12.44 1.03 12.78
N VAL A 4 13.21 1.32 11.73
CA VAL A 4 13.37 0.44 10.56
C VAL A 4 14.32 -0.71 10.89
N GLU A 5 15.41 -0.41 11.59
CA GLU A 5 16.41 -1.41 11.98
C GLU A 5 15.90 -2.39 13.05
N ALA A 6 15.01 -1.93 13.92
CA ALA A 6 14.39 -2.78 14.95
C ALA A 6 13.26 -3.68 14.42
N ASP A 7 12.73 -3.40 13.22
CA ASP A 7 11.62 -4.16 12.63
C ASP A 7 12.13 -5.39 11.86
N PRO A 8 11.61 -6.60 12.12
CA PRO A 8 12.12 -7.84 11.54
C PRO A 8 11.94 -7.94 10.01
N ILE A 9 10.99 -7.20 9.43
CA ILE A 9 10.77 -7.19 7.98
C ILE A 9 11.51 -6.02 7.35
N LEU A 10 11.35 -4.82 7.89
CA LEU A 10 11.94 -3.62 7.30
C LEU A 10 13.48 -3.63 7.39
N SER A 11 14.06 -4.30 8.40
CA SER A 11 15.50 -4.48 8.52
C SER A 11 16.12 -5.33 7.40
N LEU A 12 15.32 -6.12 6.67
CA LEU A 12 15.78 -6.85 5.47
C LEU A 12 16.11 -5.92 4.31
N PHE A 13 15.69 -4.65 4.39
CA PHE A 13 15.87 -3.67 3.33
C PHE A 13 16.87 -2.58 3.76
N GLU A 14 17.62 -2.11 2.78
CA GLU A 14 18.44 -0.91 2.86
C GLU A 14 17.74 0.17 2.04
N PHE A 15 17.00 1.04 2.72
CA PHE A 15 16.24 2.10 2.08
C PHE A 15 17.13 3.27 1.69
N ASP A 16 16.93 3.79 0.48
CA ASP A 16 17.63 4.97 -0.02
C ASP A 16 16.98 6.27 0.51
N ASN A 17 17.61 7.41 0.20
CA ASN A 17 17.04 8.74 0.38
C ASN A 17 16.57 9.01 1.83
N ASP A 18 17.32 8.55 2.82
CA ASP A 18 17.01 8.66 4.25
C ASP A 18 15.62 8.14 4.65
N ASN A 19 15.15 7.07 3.98
CA ASN A 19 13.80 6.52 4.13
C ASN A 19 12.70 7.51 3.70
N ARG A 20 12.95 8.35 2.69
CA ARG A 20 11.92 9.20 2.09
C ARG A 20 11.29 8.50 0.89
N PRO A 21 9.97 8.64 0.70
CA PRO A 21 9.29 8.05 -0.44
C PRO A 21 9.77 8.68 -1.75
N VAL A 22 9.84 7.86 -2.80
CA VAL A 22 10.22 8.27 -4.16
C VAL A 22 9.01 8.49 -5.06
N ALA A 23 7.84 7.94 -4.69
CA ALA A 23 6.58 8.16 -5.39
C ALA A 23 5.38 7.97 -4.46
N SER A 24 4.23 8.54 -4.84
CA SER A 24 2.92 8.18 -4.30
C SER A 24 2.30 7.07 -5.13
N ALA A 25 1.53 6.18 -4.51
CA ALA A 25 0.82 5.13 -5.21
C ALA A 25 -0.57 4.93 -4.59
N SER A 26 -1.60 5.53 -5.20
CA SER A 26 -2.99 5.47 -4.72
C SER A 26 -3.06 5.65 -3.19
N ILE A 27 -3.41 4.59 -2.46
CA ILE A 27 -3.53 4.47 -1.00
C ILE A 27 -2.22 4.40 -0.19
N GLY A 28 -1.06 4.54 -0.83
CA GLY A 28 0.24 4.32 -0.22
C GLY A 28 1.36 5.17 -0.78
N GLN A 29 2.56 4.86 -0.31
CA GLN A 29 3.81 5.48 -0.72
C GLN A 29 4.79 4.42 -1.20
N VAL A 30 5.64 4.76 -2.15
CA VAL A 30 6.65 3.87 -2.70
C VAL A 30 8.02 4.34 -2.25
N TYR A 31 8.81 3.40 -1.75
CA TYR A 31 10.17 3.59 -1.30
C TYR A 31 11.12 2.80 -2.19
N ARG A 32 12.28 3.38 -2.49
CA ARG A 32 13.35 2.64 -3.17
C ARG A 32 14.25 2.01 -2.11
N ALA A 33 14.52 0.72 -2.25
CA ALA A 33 15.39 0.00 -1.33
C ALA A 33 16.20 -1.08 -2.05
N ARG A 34 17.29 -1.52 -1.42
CA ARG A 34 18.04 -2.72 -1.82
C ARG A 34 17.80 -3.83 -0.79
N ILE A 35 17.53 -5.04 -1.25
CA ILE A 35 17.39 -6.20 -0.36
C ILE A 35 18.76 -6.53 0.23
N ARG A 36 18.89 -6.59 1.56
CA ARG A 36 20.14 -6.96 2.24
C ARG A 36 20.41 -8.44 2.07
N ARG A 37 21.67 -8.80 1.85
CA ARG A 37 22.12 -10.20 1.87
C ARG A 37 22.45 -10.61 3.30
N GLY A 38 22.33 -11.90 3.60
CA GLY A 38 22.82 -12.48 4.84
C GLY A 38 21.83 -13.43 5.51
N PRO A 39 22.19 -13.90 6.72
CA PRO A 39 21.43 -14.94 7.43
C PRO A 39 19.97 -14.56 7.72
N GLN A 40 19.67 -13.28 7.94
CA GLN A 40 18.30 -12.84 8.19
C GLN A 40 17.40 -13.02 6.95
N LEU A 41 17.93 -12.72 5.75
CA LEU A 41 17.19 -12.94 4.51
C LEU A 41 17.00 -14.44 4.24
N GLU A 42 18.06 -15.25 4.44
CA GLU A 42 17.98 -16.70 4.29
C GLU A 42 16.96 -17.32 5.25
N ALA A 43 16.87 -16.82 6.49
CA ALA A 43 15.87 -17.24 7.44
C ALA A 43 14.44 -16.83 7.04
N ALA A 44 14.28 -15.69 6.37
CA ALA A 44 12.98 -15.16 5.97
C ALA A 44 12.40 -15.84 4.72
N ILE A 45 13.23 -16.13 3.70
CA ILE A 45 12.76 -16.63 2.41
C ILE A 45 13.47 -17.90 1.91
N GLY A 46 14.37 -18.47 2.70
CA GLY A 46 15.17 -19.64 2.32
C GLY A 46 16.44 -19.29 1.52
N LYS A 47 17.42 -20.19 1.53
CA LYS A 47 18.76 -19.94 0.92
C LYS A 47 18.73 -19.73 -0.59
N GLU A 48 17.91 -20.50 -1.31
CA GLU A 48 17.82 -20.42 -2.76
C GLU A 48 17.23 -19.08 -3.22
N GLU A 49 16.10 -18.67 -2.64
CA GLU A 49 15.48 -17.38 -2.96
C GLU A 49 16.33 -16.22 -2.43
N ALA A 50 16.99 -16.34 -1.28
CA ALA A 50 17.91 -15.33 -0.77
C ALA A 50 19.11 -15.11 -1.71
N ALA A 51 19.67 -16.16 -2.30
CA ALA A 51 20.72 -16.05 -3.31
C ALA A 51 20.23 -15.33 -4.58
N LYS A 52 18.96 -15.55 -4.96
CA LYS A 52 18.34 -14.93 -6.12
C LYS A 52 17.98 -13.46 -5.90
N TRP A 53 17.38 -13.11 -4.76
CA TRP A 53 16.83 -11.78 -4.50
C TRP A 53 17.81 -10.85 -3.77
N GLY A 54 18.73 -11.41 -2.99
CA GLY A 54 19.67 -10.64 -2.19
C GLY A 54 20.53 -9.68 -3.01
N GLY A 55 20.51 -8.40 -2.64
CA GLY A 55 21.23 -7.33 -3.31
C GLY A 55 20.47 -6.67 -4.48
N LYS A 56 19.27 -7.14 -4.84
CA LYS A 56 18.44 -6.48 -5.86
C LYS A 56 17.81 -5.20 -5.33
N THR A 57 17.71 -4.21 -6.21
CA THR A 57 16.94 -2.98 -5.97
C THR A 57 15.46 -3.24 -6.22
N VAL A 58 14.62 -2.80 -5.30
CA VAL A 58 13.17 -2.99 -5.32
C VAL A 58 12.44 -1.69 -5.00
N ALA A 59 11.20 -1.62 -5.45
CA ALA A 59 10.23 -0.63 -5.03
C ALA A 59 9.32 -1.24 -3.96
N VAL A 60 9.34 -0.70 -2.74
CA VAL A 60 8.52 -1.15 -1.63
C VAL A 60 7.31 -0.21 -1.52
N LYS A 61 6.11 -0.71 -1.86
CA LYS A 61 4.86 0.02 -1.67
C LYS A 61 4.35 -0.23 -0.25
N VAL A 62 4.26 0.83 0.56
CA VAL A 62 3.74 0.81 1.92
C VAL A 62 2.39 1.52 1.93
N GLN A 63 1.33 0.83 2.32
CA GLN A 63 0.01 1.44 2.50
C GLN A 63 0.02 2.43 3.67
N ARG A 64 -0.80 3.48 3.60
CA ARG A 64 -0.98 4.40 4.73
C ARG A 64 -1.64 3.66 5.90
N PRO A 65 -1.27 3.95 7.16
CA PRO A 65 -1.82 3.25 8.33
C PRO A 65 -3.35 3.34 8.44
N ASP A 66 -3.93 4.41 7.91
CA ASP A 66 -5.33 4.76 7.95
C ASP A 66 -6.05 4.58 6.60
N ALA A 67 -5.43 3.88 5.64
CA ALA A 67 -5.95 3.73 4.28
C ALA A 67 -7.37 3.13 4.25
N LEU A 68 -7.59 2.03 4.99
CA LEU A 68 -8.89 1.38 5.07
C LEU A 68 -9.96 2.28 5.70
N ALA A 69 -9.62 2.94 6.81
CA ALA A 69 -10.55 3.82 7.53
C ALA A 69 -10.93 5.05 6.68
N SER A 70 -9.94 5.65 6.02
CA SER A 70 -10.15 6.79 5.12
C SER A 70 -10.98 6.41 3.90
N ALA A 71 -10.64 5.30 3.23
CA ALA A 71 -11.41 4.80 2.08
C ALA A 71 -12.86 4.47 2.47
N SER A 72 -13.08 3.92 3.66
CA SER A 72 -14.42 3.64 4.20
C SER A 72 -15.24 4.92 4.41
N LEU A 73 -14.63 5.95 5.00
CA LEU A 73 -15.29 7.23 5.20
C LEU A 73 -15.61 7.92 3.86
N ASP A 74 -14.65 7.93 2.93
CA ASP A 74 -14.84 8.49 1.60
C ASP A 74 -15.98 7.79 0.86
N MET A 75 -16.03 6.46 0.93
CA MET A 75 -17.11 5.70 0.29
C MET A 75 -18.47 5.89 0.94
N TYR A 76 -18.52 6.03 2.26
CA TYR A 76 -19.74 6.43 2.95
C TYR A 76 -20.27 7.79 2.46
N LEU A 77 -19.38 8.78 2.35
CA LEU A 77 -19.74 10.13 1.90
C LEU A 77 -20.16 10.15 0.43
N ILE A 78 -19.40 9.51 -0.45
CA ILE A 78 -19.69 9.41 -1.88
C ILE A 78 -21.03 8.70 -2.12
N ARG A 79 -21.29 7.58 -1.42
CA ARG A 79 -22.56 6.87 -1.55
C ARG A 79 -23.74 7.72 -1.07
N ARG A 80 -23.60 8.47 0.04
CA ARG A 80 -24.62 9.41 0.50
C ARG A 80 -24.89 10.52 -0.50
N ALA A 81 -23.84 11.11 -1.08
CA ALA A 81 -23.98 12.12 -2.13
C ALA A 81 -24.66 11.55 -3.38
N ALA A 82 -24.33 10.32 -3.77
CA ALA A 82 -24.94 9.62 -4.90
C ALA A 82 -26.44 9.36 -4.70
N MET A 83 -26.86 8.96 -3.49
CA MET A 83 -28.28 8.82 -3.14
C MET A 83 -29.02 10.14 -3.29
N TRP A 84 -28.45 11.24 -2.78
CA TRP A 84 -29.05 12.57 -2.92
C TRP A 84 -29.16 12.97 -4.40
N LEU A 85 -28.07 12.87 -5.16
CA LEU A 85 -28.02 13.29 -6.56
C LEU A 85 -28.92 12.44 -7.48
N SER A 86 -29.06 11.14 -7.20
CA SER A 86 -29.97 10.23 -7.91
C SER A 86 -31.42 10.73 -7.84
N MET A 87 -31.84 11.34 -6.73
CA MET A 87 -33.18 11.94 -6.60
C MET A 87 -33.40 13.15 -7.52
N PHE A 88 -32.36 13.93 -7.83
CA PHE A 88 -32.48 15.16 -8.64
C PHE A 88 -32.25 14.94 -10.13
N ARG A 89 -31.40 13.96 -10.48
CA ARG A 89 -30.89 13.80 -11.85
C ARG A 89 -31.37 12.50 -12.53
N GLY A 90 -31.97 11.58 -11.77
CA GLY A 90 -32.35 10.25 -12.23
C GLY A 90 -31.14 9.30 -12.40
N GLY A 91 -31.43 8.00 -12.52
CA GLY A 91 -30.42 6.93 -12.63
C GLY A 91 -29.92 6.40 -11.27
N ASP A 92 -29.26 5.24 -11.29
CA ASP A 92 -28.76 4.56 -10.10
C ASP A 92 -27.29 4.89 -9.81
N LEU A 93 -27.05 6.13 -9.37
CA LEU A 93 -25.73 6.57 -8.92
C LEU A 93 -25.22 5.81 -7.68
N PRO A 94 -26.07 5.38 -6.72
CA PRO A 94 -25.64 4.48 -5.65
C PRO A 94 -24.99 3.20 -6.16
N ALA A 95 -25.55 2.54 -7.18
CA ALA A 95 -24.94 1.34 -7.76
C ALA A 95 -23.56 1.61 -8.38
N ILE A 96 -23.36 2.77 -9.01
CA ILE A 96 -22.04 3.19 -9.53
C ILE A 96 -21.05 3.39 -8.38
N ALA A 97 -21.48 4.05 -7.30
CA ALA A 97 -20.66 4.24 -6.11
C ALA A 97 -20.29 2.90 -5.44
N ASP A 98 -21.24 1.96 -5.36
CA ASP A 98 -21.01 0.64 -4.79
C ASP A 98 -19.99 -0.16 -5.64
N GLN A 99 -20.09 -0.10 -6.98
CA GLN A 99 -19.13 -0.75 -7.87
C GLN A 99 -17.72 -0.15 -7.78
N PHE A 100 -17.63 1.18 -7.70
CA PHE A 100 -16.35 1.85 -7.46
C PHE A 100 -15.76 1.45 -6.10
N GLY A 101 -16.59 1.36 -5.06
CA GLY A 101 -16.18 0.87 -3.74
C GLY A 101 -15.62 -0.55 -3.80
N MET A 102 -16.32 -1.49 -4.47
CA MET A 102 -15.82 -2.86 -4.63
C MET A 102 -14.44 -2.92 -5.29
N GLN A 103 -14.18 -2.07 -6.29
CA GLN A 103 -12.86 -1.98 -6.92
C GLN A 103 -11.81 -1.40 -5.98
N LEU A 104 -12.12 -0.29 -5.30
CA LEU A 104 -11.21 0.38 -4.37
C LEU A 104 -10.81 -0.52 -3.20
N PHE A 105 -11.78 -1.22 -2.58
CA PHE A 105 -11.51 -2.16 -1.49
C PHE A 105 -10.84 -3.45 -1.96
N GLY A 106 -10.96 -3.81 -3.24
CA GLY A 106 -10.19 -4.91 -3.82
C GLY A 106 -8.68 -4.63 -3.90
N GLU A 107 -8.26 -3.36 -3.80
CA GLU A 107 -6.85 -2.95 -3.81
C GLU A 107 -6.23 -2.79 -2.41
N LEU A 108 -7.03 -2.88 -1.34
CA LEU A 108 -6.62 -2.74 0.06
C LEU A 108 -6.19 -4.09 0.63
#